data_AF-A0A7C5TPU7-F1
#
_entry.id   AF-A0A7C5TPU7-F1
#
_cell.length_a   1.000
_cell.length_b   1.000
_cell.length_c   1.000
_cell.angle_alpha   90.00
_cell.angle_beta   90.00
_cell.angle_gamma   90.00
#
_symmetry.space_group_name_H-M   'P 1'
#
loop_
_entity.id
_entity.type
_entity.pdbx_description
1 polymer ?
#
loop_
_entity_poly.entity_id
_entity_poly.type
_entity_poly.pdbx_seq_one_letter_code
_entity_poly.pdbx_strand_id
1 'polypeptide(L)'
;MLCDLRQRSIYGGDDSQLLLYKDGASLPVRPLSMHSRRGLSSDDVRPAGNPVQGKVVEEKNRRVDALQHLFYFQYHILSHMACELRKDYLLDRWVIIAGGRNKRPSEFVKKVDENTSRKTCFFCPGNEETTPPEIWRIPDDAKKWGMRLFPNKFPAVSVEDGEHIGGLLECMPAYGTHEVLVETPVHGKSFADFTVKQMRDVLNAYETRIRELEATQGVGYVCVFKNQGKASGASIAHSHSQIITLPRIPPLVKAEVQASKKYFRENERCVFCDIAKKESAGERLVFKNKDAVAFTPYASRFPFETWIAPVKHARRIGDLDGRRSEFLAEVMVKTFGKMKSLLDDPSYNMIV
;
A
#
# COMPACT_ATOMS: atom_id res chain seq x y z
N MET A 1 3.52 -9.92 -0.88
CA MET A 1 2.66 -8.71 -0.86
C MET A 1 1.94 -8.67 -2.19
N LEU A 2 0.66 -8.34 -2.25
CA LEU A 2 -0.09 -8.36 -3.52
C LEU A 2 -0.38 -6.96 -4.05
N CYS A 3 -0.24 -5.92 -3.22
CA CYS A 3 -0.47 -4.54 -3.62
C CYS A 3 0.10 -3.54 -2.59
N ASP A 4 0.96 -2.62 -3.04
CA ASP A 4 1.46 -1.42 -2.35
C ASP A 4 0.80 -0.18 -2.96
N LEU A 5 -0.18 0.42 -2.27
CA LEU A 5 -0.82 1.67 -2.68
C LEU A 5 -0.08 2.87 -2.10
N ARG A 6 0.52 3.67 -2.99
CA ARG A 6 1.23 4.90 -2.65
C ARG A 6 0.40 6.09 -3.09
N GLN A 7 -0.13 6.87 -2.15
CA GLN A 7 -0.72 8.17 -2.48
C GLN A 7 0.36 9.26 -2.46
N ARG A 8 0.42 10.07 -3.51
CA ARG A 8 1.04 11.40 -3.40
C ARG A 8 0.01 12.35 -2.79
N SER A 9 0.43 13.12 -1.79
CA SER A 9 -0.44 14.04 -1.06
C SER A 9 -1.23 14.95 -2.01
N ILE A 10 -2.53 15.06 -1.74
CA ILE A 10 -3.51 15.88 -2.44
C ILE A 10 -3.27 17.37 -2.13
N TYR A 11 -2.43 17.68 -1.14
CA TYR A 11 -2.13 19.03 -0.67
C TYR A 11 -0.85 19.62 -1.29
N GLY A 12 -0.66 19.51 -2.61
CA GLY A 12 0.24 20.40 -3.39
C GLY A 12 1.68 20.60 -2.88
N GLY A 13 2.17 19.72 -2.02
CA GLY A 13 3.41 19.85 -1.29
C GLY A 13 3.99 18.46 -1.05
N ASP A 14 5.31 18.40 -1.00
CA ASP A 14 6.09 17.20 -0.76
C ASP A 14 5.87 16.70 0.69
N ASP A 15 4.67 16.18 0.99
CA ASP A 15 4.34 15.51 2.25
C ASP A 15 4.84 14.06 2.25
N SER A 16 5.89 13.75 1.46
CA SER A 16 6.66 12.54 1.71
C SER A 16 7.23 12.65 3.11
N GLN A 17 6.87 11.71 3.98
CA GLN A 17 7.54 11.60 5.27
C GLN A 17 9.03 11.37 5.00
N LEU A 18 9.89 12.14 5.69
CA LEU A 18 11.34 12.09 5.49
C LEU A 18 11.84 10.67 5.72
N LEU A 19 12.45 10.10 4.67
CA LEU A 19 13.10 8.79 4.70
C LEU A 19 14.54 8.97 5.19
N LEU A 20 14.89 8.31 6.29
CA LEU A 20 16.28 8.22 6.74
C LEU A 20 16.87 6.87 6.29
N TYR A 21 17.88 6.91 5.43
CA TYR A 21 18.76 5.78 5.17
C TYR A 21 19.90 5.82 6.20
N LYS A 22 20.14 4.71 6.91
CA LYS A 22 21.31 4.55 7.76
C LYS A 22 22.27 3.58 7.08
N ASP A 23 23.41 4.09 6.62
CA ASP A 23 24.55 3.24 6.29
C ASP A 23 25.07 2.57 7.57
N GLY A 24 25.35 1.28 7.45
CA GLY A 24 25.72 0.41 8.56
C GLY A 24 27.02 0.85 9.23
N ALA A 25 26.90 1.57 10.34
CA ALA A 25 27.91 1.62 11.39
C ALA A 25 27.21 1.52 12.75
N SER A 26 27.35 0.36 13.39
CA SER A 26 26.91 0.11 14.75
C SER A 26 27.82 0.87 15.72
N LEU A 27 27.28 1.83 16.47
CA LEU A 27 27.94 2.35 17.66
C LEU A 27 27.49 1.52 18.88
N PRO A 28 28.41 1.14 19.78
CA PRO A 28 28.09 0.31 20.94
C PRO A 28 27.33 1.14 21.99
N VAL A 29 26.11 0.75 22.30
CA VAL A 29 25.37 1.29 23.45
C VAL A 29 25.80 0.53 24.70
N ARG A 30 26.51 1.20 25.61
CA ARG A 30 26.79 0.68 26.97
C ARG A 30 25.51 0.72 27.80
N PRO A 31 25.21 -0.32 28.61
CA PRO A 31 24.06 -0.30 29.51
C PRO A 31 24.38 0.54 30.76
N LEU A 32 23.50 1.49 31.06
CA LEU A 32 23.46 2.14 32.38
C LEU A 32 22.76 1.20 33.35
N SER A 33 23.53 0.64 34.28
CA SER A 33 23.03 0.05 35.51
C SER A 33 22.81 1.17 36.54
N MET A 34 21.84 0.96 37.44
CA MET A 34 21.69 1.47 38.82
C MET A 34 20.20 1.70 39.10
N HIS A 35 19.59 1.41 40.26
CA HIS A 35 19.96 0.73 41.49
C HIS A 35 18.63 0.33 42.19
N SER A 36 18.64 -0.79 42.90
CA SER A 36 17.55 -1.27 43.76
C SER A 36 17.24 -0.31 44.92
N ARG A 37 15.97 -0.21 45.34
CA ARG A 37 15.64 -0.04 46.77
C ARG A 37 14.39 -0.85 47.16
N ARG A 38 14.62 -1.70 48.18
CA ARG A 38 13.68 -2.32 49.15
C ARG A 38 12.66 -1.26 49.61
N GLY A 39 11.37 -1.53 49.85
CA GLY A 39 10.74 -2.63 50.57
C GLY A 39 10.17 -2.05 51.87
N LEU A 40 8.89 -2.25 52.17
CA LEU A 40 8.29 -2.14 53.52
C LEU A 40 6.91 -2.82 53.53
N SER A 41 6.74 -3.74 54.48
CA SER A 41 5.52 -4.44 54.90
C SER A 41 4.86 -3.72 56.08
N SER A 42 3.55 -3.86 56.26
CA SER A 42 2.89 -4.08 57.57
C SER A 42 1.36 -4.23 57.44
N ASP A 43 0.90 -5.44 57.77
CA ASP A 43 -0.25 -5.89 58.57
C ASP A 43 -1.48 -5.00 58.86
N ASP A 44 -2.64 -5.65 58.62
CA ASP A 44 -3.90 -5.72 59.37
C ASP A 44 -4.29 -4.62 60.38
N VAL A 45 -5.39 -3.91 60.07
CA VAL A 45 -6.45 -3.53 61.04
C VAL A 45 -7.81 -3.46 60.31
N ARG A 46 -8.79 -4.27 60.73
CA ARG A 46 -10.23 -4.03 60.46
C ARG A 46 -10.81 -3.08 61.51
N PRO A 47 -11.80 -2.24 61.15
CA PRO A 47 -13.04 -2.29 61.93
C PRO A 47 -14.32 -2.18 61.10
N ALA A 48 -15.41 -2.58 61.75
CA ALA A 48 -16.76 -2.77 61.23
C ALA A 48 -17.55 -1.47 60.99
N GLY A 49 -18.42 -1.53 59.96
CA GLY A 49 -19.82 -1.07 59.94
C GLY A 49 -20.15 0.41 60.20
N ASN A 50 -20.48 1.15 59.12
CA ASN A 50 -21.62 2.08 59.14
C ASN A 50 -22.15 2.37 57.71
N PRO A 51 -23.46 2.27 57.42
CA PRO A 51 -24.00 2.32 56.06
C PRO A 51 -24.41 3.74 55.66
N VAL A 52 -23.46 4.58 55.27
CA VAL A 52 -23.75 5.89 54.62
C VAL A 52 -22.86 6.16 53.39
N GLN A 53 -21.96 5.23 53.03
CA GLN A 53 -20.92 5.45 52.00
C GLN A 53 -21.29 5.02 50.57
N GLY A 54 -22.55 4.71 50.27
CA GLY A 54 -22.95 4.23 48.93
C GLY A 54 -22.85 5.28 47.81
N LYS A 55 -23.23 6.55 48.09
CA LYS A 55 -23.28 7.58 47.04
C LYS A 55 -21.94 8.28 46.77
N VAL A 56 -21.10 8.46 47.79
CA VAL A 56 -19.81 9.17 47.64
C VAL A 56 -18.73 8.30 46.99
N VAL A 57 -18.80 6.97 47.17
CA VAL A 57 -17.85 6.02 46.55
C VAL A 57 -18.18 5.79 45.07
N GLU A 58 -19.46 5.73 44.68
CA GLU A 58 -19.86 5.70 43.26
C GLU A 58 -19.46 6.97 42.49
N GLU A 59 -19.56 8.15 43.12
CA GLU A 59 -19.19 9.41 42.50
C GLU A 59 -17.67 9.60 42.43
N LYS A 60 -16.91 9.09 43.43
CA LYS A 60 -15.44 8.99 43.36
C LYS A 60 -14.98 7.99 42.30
N ASN A 61 -15.58 6.81 42.20
CA ASN A 61 -15.21 5.82 41.18
C ASN A 61 -15.56 6.29 39.75
N ARG A 62 -16.71 6.96 39.55
CA ARG A 62 -17.02 7.63 38.27
C ARG A 62 -16.04 8.75 37.92
N ARG A 63 -15.54 9.49 38.91
CA ARG A 63 -14.49 10.51 38.71
C ARG A 63 -13.13 9.90 38.41
N VAL A 64 -12.77 8.77 39.02
CA VAL A 64 -11.51 8.06 38.73
C VAL A 64 -11.56 7.45 37.33
N ASP A 65 -12.67 6.83 36.92
CA ASP A 65 -12.85 6.32 35.55
C ASP A 65 -12.89 7.44 34.51
N ALA A 66 -13.59 8.56 34.79
CA ALA A 66 -13.61 9.71 33.90
C ALA A 66 -12.23 10.38 33.78
N LEU A 67 -11.47 10.49 34.87
CA LEU A 67 -10.10 11.00 34.87
C LEU A 67 -9.15 10.04 34.17
N GLN A 68 -9.33 8.73 34.29
CA GLN A 68 -8.53 7.71 33.62
C GLN A 68 -8.85 7.68 32.12
N HIS A 69 -10.10 7.85 31.72
CA HIS A 69 -10.50 8.07 30.33
C HIS A 69 -10.00 9.40 29.77
N LEU A 70 -10.06 10.51 30.53
CA LEU A 70 -9.48 11.80 30.14
C LEU A 70 -7.95 11.72 30.02
N PHE A 71 -7.27 11.03 30.93
CA PHE A 71 -5.84 10.77 30.83
C PHE A 71 -5.53 9.91 29.60
N TYR A 72 -6.29 8.83 29.35
CA TYR A 72 -6.09 7.99 28.18
C TYR A 72 -6.35 8.75 26.88
N PHE A 73 -7.40 9.57 26.82
CA PHE A 73 -7.77 10.38 25.67
C PHE A 73 -6.77 11.51 25.44
N GLN A 74 -6.29 12.16 26.50
CA GLN A 74 -5.29 13.22 26.42
C GLN A 74 -3.90 12.66 26.10
N TYR A 75 -3.55 11.47 26.60
CA TYR A 75 -2.33 10.75 26.22
C TYR A 75 -2.41 10.25 24.77
N HIS A 76 -3.56 9.74 24.29
CA HIS A 76 -3.75 9.37 22.88
C HIS A 76 -3.64 10.58 21.95
N ILE A 77 -4.24 11.72 22.32
CA ILE A 77 -4.14 12.96 21.55
C ILE A 77 -2.70 13.50 21.57
N LEU A 78 -2.03 13.49 22.73
CA LEU A 78 -0.63 13.93 22.85
C LEU A 78 0.35 12.98 22.15
N SER A 79 0.09 11.66 22.14
CA SER A 79 0.89 10.69 21.37
C SER A 79 0.68 10.84 19.86
N HIS A 80 -0.48 11.31 19.41
CA HIS A 80 -0.71 11.67 18.01
C HIS A 80 -0.10 13.02 17.61
N MET A 81 0.32 13.85 18.57
CA MET A 81 1.01 15.12 18.32
C MET A 81 2.54 15.00 18.39
N ALA A 82 3.07 14.00 19.09
CA ALA A 82 4.51 13.75 19.16
C ALA A 82 5.05 13.22 17.82
N CYS A 83 6.22 13.71 17.42
CA CYS A 83 6.95 13.11 16.31
C CYS A 83 7.57 11.79 16.77
N GLU A 84 7.41 10.73 15.98
CA GLU A 84 7.98 9.41 16.28
C GLU A 84 8.75 8.87 15.06
N LEU A 85 9.78 8.08 15.32
CA LEU A 85 10.51 7.33 14.30
C LEU A 85 10.03 5.88 14.32
N ARG A 86 9.45 5.43 13.21
CA ARG A 86 8.99 4.05 13.04
C ARG A 86 9.88 3.31 12.05
N LYS A 87 10.28 2.11 12.44
CA LYS A 87 11.03 1.21 11.55
C LYS A 87 10.06 0.42 10.68
N ASP A 88 10.41 0.28 9.41
CA ASP A 88 9.76 -0.62 8.46
C ASP A 88 9.76 -2.07 8.99
N TYR A 89 8.73 -2.85 8.64
CA TYR A 89 8.59 -4.22 9.14
C TYR A 89 9.75 -5.13 8.74
N LEU A 90 10.35 -4.88 7.58
CA LEU A 90 11.23 -5.81 6.90
C LEU A 90 12.60 -5.19 6.61
N LEU A 91 12.61 -3.98 6.06
CA LEU A 91 13.84 -3.29 5.68
C LEU A 91 14.39 -2.47 6.84
N ASP A 92 15.70 -2.20 6.83
CA ASP A 92 16.31 -1.28 7.80
C ASP A 92 16.07 0.19 7.40
N ARG A 93 14.79 0.54 7.27
CA ARG A 93 14.31 1.85 6.86
C ARG A 93 13.51 2.47 7.99
N TRP A 94 13.75 3.75 8.26
CA TRP A 94 13.06 4.50 9.29
C TRP A 94 12.26 5.64 8.68
N VAL A 95 11.05 5.84 9.20
CA VAL A 95 10.11 6.85 8.73
C VAL A 95 9.70 7.74 9.90
N ILE A 96 9.73 9.05 9.69
CA ILE A 96 9.26 10.04 10.66
C ILE A 96 7.76 10.21 10.53
N ILE A 97 7.01 9.79 11.55
CA ILE A 97 5.58 10.11 11.67
C ILE A 97 5.46 11.41 12.47
N ALA A 98 4.87 12.44 11.86
CA ALA A 98 4.73 13.76 12.48
C ALA A 98 3.29 14.28 12.30
N GLY A 99 2.38 13.83 13.17
CA GLY A 99 0.94 14.14 13.08
C GLY A 99 0.59 15.64 13.12
N GLY A 100 1.47 16.48 13.67
CA GLY A 100 1.31 17.93 13.69
C GLY A 100 1.55 18.66 12.36
N ARG A 101 2.19 18.03 11.34
CA ARG A 101 2.58 18.74 10.11
C ARG A 101 1.40 19.20 9.25
N ASN A 102 0.25 18.53 9.34
CA ASN A 102 -0.96 18.91 8.58
C ASN A 102 -1.51 20.30 8.99
N LYS A 103 -1.06 20.88 10.10
CA LYS A 103 -1.46 22.22 10.56
C LYS A 103 -0.58 23.34 9.99
N ARG A 104 0.46 23.01 9.21
CA ARG A 104 1.34 24.02 8.62
C ARG A 104 0.55 24.82 7.57
N PRO A 105 0.54 26.16 7.64
CA PRO A 105 -0.06 26.97 6.60
C PRO A 105 0.61 26.68 5.25
N SER A 106 -0.19 26.37 4.23
CA SER A 106 0.28 26.17 2.87
C SER A 106 -0.13 27.36 2.01
N GLU A 107 0.83 28.17 1.58
CA GLU A 107 0.61 29.31 0.68
C GLU A 107 0.32 28.88 -0.78
N PHE A 108 0.47 27.59 -1.10
CA PHE A 108 0.45 27.08 -2.48
C PHE A 108 -0.59 25.97 -2.74
N VAL A 109 -1.76 25.99 -2.09
CA VAL A 109 -2.85 25.05 -2.45
C VAL A 109 -3.53 25.53 -3.72
N LYS A 110 -2.92 25.30 -4.88
CA LYS A 110 -3.66 25.37 -6.14
C LYS A 110 -4.54 24.13 -6.22
N LYS A 111 -5.85 24.30 -6.02
CA LYS A 111 -6.84 23.34 -6.53
C LYS A 111 -6.60 23.24 -8.03
N VAL A 112 -6.19 22.06 -8.48
CA VAL A 112 -6.12 21.79 -9.92
C VAL A 112 -7.56 21.53 -10.33
N ASP A 113 -8.18 22.49 -11.02
CA ASP A 113 -9.48 22.26 -11.64
C ASP A 113 -9.37 21.07 -12.59
N GLU A 114 -10.10 20.00 -12.27
CA GLU A 114 -10.25 18.82 -13.12
C GLU A 114 -11.23 19.10 -14.26
N ASN A 115 -10.91 20.09 -15.08
CA ASN A 115 -11.62 20.28 -16.34
C ASN A 115 -10.72 19.84 -17.48
N THR A 116 -10.62 18.52 -17.66
CA THR A 116 -9.98 17.97 -18.86
C THR A 116 -10.96 18.15 -20.01
N SER A 117 -10.69 19.17 -20.84
CA SER A 117 -11.31 19.40 -22.14
C SER A 117 -11.60 18.09 -22.87
N ARG A 118 -12.80 17.98 -23.47
CA ARG A 118 -13.29 16.87 -24.31
C ARG A 118 -12.38 16.59 -25.52
N LYS A 119 -11.18 16.07 -25.30
CA LYS A 119 -10.37 15.43 -26.33
C LYS A 119 -10.82 13.98 -26.44
N THR A 120 -10.92 13.48 -27.67
CA THR A 120 -11.25 12.08 -27.96
C THR A 120 -10.30 11.17 -27.19
N CYS A 121 -10.84 10.30 -26.34
CA CYS A 121 -10.02 9.40 -25.55
C CYS A 121 -9.58 8.19 -26.39
N PHE A 122 -8.26 7.97 -26.50
CA PHE A 122 -7.66 6.87 -27.26
C PHE A 122 -8.09 5.47 -26.79
N PHE A 123 -8.49 5.34 -25.52
CA PHE A 123 -8.85 4.05 -24.92
C PHE A 123 -10.35 3.77 -24.92
N CYS A 124 -11.19 4.71 -25.36
CA CYS A 124 -12.62 4.48 -25.49
C CYS A 124 -12.95 3.51 -26.64
N PRO A 125 -14.05 2.73 -26.52
CA PRO A 125 -14.56 1.93 -27.62
C PRO A 125 -14.81 2.77 -28.88
N GLY A 126 -14.41 2.27 -30.04
CA GLY A 126 -14.44 2.99 -31.32
C GLY A 126 -13.15 3.70 -31.71
N ASN A 127 -12.16 3.80 -30.80
CA ASN A 127 -10.85 4.39 -31.08
C ASN A 127 -9.72 3.33 -31.10
N GLU A 128 -10.06 2.06 -31.35
CA GLU A 128 -9.10 0.95 -31.33
C GLU A 128 -7.93 1.15 -32.31
N GLU A 129 -8.18 1.77 -33.46
CA GLU A 129 -7.17 2.11 -34.48
C GLU A 129 -6.14 3.16 -34.00
N THR A 130 -6.44 3.88 -32.91
CA THR A 130 -5.52 4.88 -32.35
C THR A 130 -4.50 4.28 -31.38
N THR A 131 -4.66 3.01 -31.03
CA THR A 131 -3.76 2.24 -30.16
C THR A 131 -2.96 1.22 -30.99
N PRO A 132 -1.78 0.78 -30.52
CA PRO A 132 -1.06 -0.33 -31.15
C PRO A 132 -1.91 -1.61 -31.25
N PRO A 133 -1.57 -2.54 -32.16
CA PRO A 133 -2.29 -3.81 -32.31
C PRO A 133 -2.41 -4.57 -30.98
N GLU A 134 -3.58 -5.14 -30.74
CA GLU A 134 -3.86 -5.84 -29.50
C GLU A 134 -3.11 -7.17 -29.40
N ILE A 135 -2.63 -7.45 -28.19
CA ILE A 135 -2.14 -8.77 -27.82
C ILE A 135 -3.34 -9.68 -27.55
N TRP A 136 -4.31 -9.19 -26.76
CA TRP A 136 -5.57 -9.88 -26.52
C TRP A 136 -6.66 -8.93 -25.98
N ARG A 137 -7.91 -9.40 -25.98
CA ARG A 137 -9.06 -8.73 -25.35
C ARG A 137 -10.00 -9.72 -24.64
N ILE A 138 -10.74 -9.25 -23.65
CA ILE A 138 -11.95 -9.95 -23.17
C ILE A 138 -13.12 -9.45 -24.01
N PRO A 139 -13.85 -10.32 -24.72
CA PRO A 139 -15.03 -9.90 -25.49
C PRO A 139 -16.19 -9.47 -24.57
N ASP A 140 -16.94 -8.47 -25.00
CA ASP A 140 -18.20 -8.04 -24.40
C ASP A 140 -19.08 -7.52 -25.54
N ASP A 141 -20.04 -8.33 -25.98
CA ASP A 141 -20.87 -8.01 -27.16
C ASP A 141 -21.66 -6.70 -26.97
N ALA A 142 -22.06 -6.38 -25.74
CA ALA A 142 -22.80 -5.16 -25.43
C ALA A 142 -21.92 -3.90 -25.46
N LYS A 143 -20.60 -4.03 -25.26
CA LYS A 143 -19.67 -2.89 -25.12
C LYS A 143 -18.48 -2.96 -26.08
N LYS A 144 -18.54 -3.81 -27.11
CA LYS A 144 -17.45 -4.26 -28.00
C LYS A 144 -16.36 -5.09 -27.31
N TRP A 145 -15.93 -4.71 -26.11
CA TRP A 145 -14.92 -5.41 -25.32
C TRP A 145 -15.04 -5.05 -23.83
N GLY A 146 -14.67 -5.98 -22.96
CA GLY A 146 -14.61 -5.77 -21.52
C GLY A 146 -13.27 -5.22 -21.03
N MET A 147 -12.17 -5.69 -21.66
CA MET A 147 -10.80 -5.31 -21.34
C MET A 147 -9.91 -5.52 -22.57
N ARG A 148 -8.85 -4.73 -22.73
CA ARG A 148 -7.90 -4.83 -23.86
C ARG A 148 -6.47 -4.73 -23.35
N LEU A 149 -5.58 -5.54 -23.90
CA LEU A 149 -4.14 -5.47 -23.69
C LEU A 149 -3.44 -5.20 -25.02
N PHE A 150 -2.57 -4.19 -25.04
CA PHE A 150 -1.76 -3.85 -26.21
C PHE A 150 -0.40 -3.27 -25.79
N PRO A 151 0.62 -3.28 -26.66
CA PRO A 151 1.91 -2.65 -26.37
C PRO A 151 1.76 -1.15 -26.10
N ASN A 152 2.56 -0.62 -25.18
CA ASN A 152 2.63 0.81 -24.96
C ASN A 152 3.22 1.49 -26.22
N LYS A 153 2.56 2.53 -26.73
CA LYS A 153 3.03 3.29 -27.89
C LYS A 153 4.37 4.00 -27.64
N PHE A 154 4.66 4.32 -26.39
CA PHE A 154 5.90 4.95 -25.94
C PHE A 154 6.53 4.09 -24.84
N PRO A 155 7.13 2.94 -25.19
CA PRO A 155 7.61 2.00 -24.20
C PRO A 155 8.89 2.53 -23.51
N ALA A 156 9.09 2.14 -22.25
CA ALA A 156 10.27 2.55 -21.46
C ALA A 156 11.42 1.52 -21.55
N VAL A 157 11.15 0.40 -22.22
CA VAL A 157 12.04 -0.74 -22.48
C VAL A 157 11.80 -1.18 -23.92
N SER A 158 12.78 -1.81 -24.53
CA SER A 158 12.66 -2.33 -25.90
C SER A 158 13.17 -3.76 -25.97
N VAL A 159 12.81 -4.48 -27.03
CA VAL A 159 13.35 -5.83 -27.32
C VAL A 159 14.65 -5.76 -28.11
N GLU A 160 15.27 -4.58 -28.19
CA GLU A 160 16.53 -4.38 -28.91
C GLU A 160 17.70 -4.87 -28.06
N ASP A 161 18.58 -5.63 -28.70
CA ASP A 161 19.84 -6.04 -28.12
C ASP A 161 20.87 -4.90 -28.17
N GLY A 162 21.87 -4.98 -27.30
CA GLY A 162 23.00 -4.04 -27.28
C GLY A 162 24.09 -4.48 -26.32
N GLU A 163 25.19 -3.72 -26.29
CA GLU A 163 26.35 -4.08 -25.50
C GLU A 163 26.18 -3.71 -24.02
N HIS A 164 26.62 -4.61 -23.14
CA HIS A 164 26.80 -4.32 -21.72
C HIS A 164 28.20 -3.75 -21.51
N ILE A 165 28.27 -2.47 -21.14
CA ILE A 165 29.50 -1.79 -20.77
C ILE A 165 29.64 -1.85 -19.25
N GLY A 166 30.76 -2.40 -18.76
CA GLY A 166 31.06 -2.50 -17.34
C GLY A 166 32.00 -1.40 -16.82
N GLY A 167 32.19 -1.36 -15.50
CA GLY A 167 33.10 -0.43 -14.82
C GLY A 167 32.35 0.62 -13.98
N LEU A 168 32.94 1.82 -13.84
CA LEU A 168 32.32 2.91 -13.09
C LEU A 168 31.04 3.44 -13.76
N LEU A 169 31.04 3.46 -15.09
CA LEU A 169 29.88 3.81 -15.91
C LEU A 169 29.28 2.52 -16.49
N GLU A 170 28.64 1.74 -15.62
CA GLU A 170 27.94 0.52 -16.03
C GLU A 170 26.65 0.88 -16.79
N CYS A 171 26.53 0.44 -18.04
CA CYS A 171 25.29 0.57 -18.80
C CYS A 171 24.97 -0.72 -19.55
N MET A 172 23.68 -1.00 -19.71
CA MET A 172 23.20 -2.17 -20.44
C MET A 172 21.88 -1.83 -21.14
N PRO A 173 21.48 -2.60 -22.18
CA PRO A 173 20.20 -2.42 -22.83
C PRO A 173 19.05 -2.54 -21.82
N ALA A 174 18.05 -1.68 -21.99
CA ALA A 174 16.79 -1.76 -21.25
C ALA A 174 15.88 -2.82 -21.88
N TYR A 175 16.35 -4.08 -21.93
CA TYR A 175 15.64 -5.19 -22.56
C TYR A 175 14.32 -5.49 -21.84
N GLY A 176 13.21 -5.43 -22.56
CA GLY A 176 11.90 -5.78 -22.01
C GLY A 176 10.72 -5.35 -22.89
N THR A 177 9.53 -5.54 -22.36
CA THR A 177 8.25 -5.16 -22.95
C THR A 177 7.52 -4.21 -22.02
N HIS A 178 6.81 -3.25 -22.60
CA HIS A 178 5.95 -2.32 -21.87
C HIS A 178 4.56 -2.35 -22.50
N GLU A 179 3.56 -2.70 -21.72
CA GLU A 179 2.20 -2.97 -22.18
C GLU A 179 1.18 -2.17 -21.35
N VAL A 180 0.04 -1.89 -21.97
CA VAL A 180 -1.09 -1.17 -21.37
C VAL A 180 -2.30 -2.10 -21.32
N LEU A 181 -2.84 -2.30 -20.13
CA LEU A 181 -4.10 -2.99 -19.89
C LEU A 181 -5.21 -1.97 -19.66
N VAL A 182 -6.10 -1.80 -20.64
CA VAL A 182 -7.31 -0.98 -20.48
C VAL A 182 -8.39 -1.81 -19.81
N GLU A 183 -8.79 -1.40 -18.61
CA GLU A 183 -9.50 -2.25 -17.64
C GLU A 183 -11.02 -2.26 -17.81
N THR A 184 -11.56 -1.29 -18.56
CA THR A 184 -13.00 -1.16 -18.79
C THR A 184 -13.26 -0.36 -20.07
N PRO A 185 -14.37 -0.62 -20.80
CA PRO A 185 -14.80 0.23 -21.91
C PRO A 185 -15.40 1.58 -21.47
N VAL A 186 -15.75 1.74 -20.20
CA VAL A 186 -16.45 2.93 -19.71
C VAL A 186 -15.46 3.98 -19.23
N HIS A 187 -15.44 5.14 -19.89
CA HIS A 187 -14.59 6.26 -19.50
C HIS A 187 -14.97 6.83 -18.11
N GLY A 188 -13.99 7.35 -17.38
CA GLY A 188 -14.19 8.03 -16.10
C GLY A 188 -14.42 7.09 -14.90
N LYS A 189 -14.51 5.77 -15.11
CA LYS A 189 -14.49 4.83 -14.00
C LYS A 189 -13.07 4.66 -13.45
N SER A 190 -12.97 4.42 -12.14
CA SER A 190 -11.75 3.94 -11.48
C SER A 190 -12.03 2.60 -10.77
N PHE A 191 -11.02 2.03 -10.12
CA PHE A 191 -11.17 0.81 -9.32
C PHE A 191 -12.20 0.91 -8.20
N ALA A 192 -12.50 2.12 -7.73
CA ALA A 192 -13.57 2.35 -6.76
C ALA A 192 -14.97 2.11 -7.35
N ASP A 193 -15.13 2.21 -8.68
CA ASP A 193 -16.41 2.07 -9.39
C ASP A 193 -16.61 0.67 -10.00
N PHE A 194 -15.67 -0.24 -9.76
CA PHE A 194 -15.69 -1.59 -10.31
C PHE A 194 -16.53 -2.52 -9.44
N THR A 195 -17.23 -3.44 -10.09
CA THR A 195 -17.82 -4.58 -9.38
C THR A 195 -16.72 -5.55 -8.96
N VAL A 196 -17.00 -6.39 -7.95
CA VAL A 196 -16.07 -7.45 -7.50
C VAL A 196 -15.67 -8.36 -8.67
N LYS A 197 -16.63 -8.71 -9.54
CA LYS A 197 -16.36 -9.50 -10.76
C LYS A 197 -15.35 -8.79 -11.67
N GLN A 198 -15.55 -7.51 -11.97
CA GLN A 198 -14.63 -6.75 -12.84
C GLN A 198 -13.22 -6.68 -12.24
N MET A 199 -13.11 -6.42 -10.94
CA MET A 199 -11.81 -6.38 -10.25
C MET A 199 -11.13 -7.76 -10.25
N ARG A 200 -11.88 -8.84 -10.05
CA ARG A 200 -11.36 -10.20 -10.16
C ARG A 200 -10.85 -10.49 -11.58
N ASP A 201 -11.58 -10.05 -12.60
CA ASP A 201 -11.18 -10.25 -13.99
C ASP A 201 -9.88 -9.47 -14.31
N VAL A 202 -9.68 -8.27 -13.72
CA VAL A 202 -8.40 -7.52 -13.77
C VAL A 202 -7.26 -8.31 -13.11
N LEU A 203 -7.47 -8.84 -11.91
CA LEU A 203 -6.46 -9.63 -11.20
C LEU A 203 -6.07 -10.90 -11.98
N ASN A 204 -7.05 -11.56 -12.61
CA ASN A 204 -6.80 -12.71 -13.47
C ASN A 204 -6.00 -12.31 -14.71
N ALA A 205 -6.30 -11.15 -15.32
CA ALA A 205 -5.53 -10.63 -16.45
C ALA A 205 -4.07 -10.34 -16.06
N TYR A 206 -3.83 -9.79 -14.87
CA TYR A 206 -2.46 -9.61 -14.35
C TYR A 206 -1.74 -10.94 -14.20
N GLU A 207 -2.33 -11.92 -13.51
CA GLU A 207 -1.68 -13.21 -13.28
C GLU A 207 -1.36 -13.91 -14.61
N THR A 208 -2.32 -13.97 -15.54
CA THR A 208 -2.10 -14.58 -16.85
C THR A 208 -0.94 -13.89 -17.56
N ARG A 209 -0.95 -12.56 -17.60
CA ARG A 209 0.08 -11.83 -18.35
C ARG A 209 1.45 -11.88 -17.68
N ILE A 210 1.51 -11.84 -16.35
CA ILE A 210 2.75 -12.04 -15.58
C ILE A 210 3.35 -13.40 -15.93
N ARG A 211 2.55 -14.48 -15.93
CA ARG A 211 3.06 -15.83 -16.23
C ARG A 211 3.59 -15.96 -17.66
N GLU A 212 2.94 -15.35 -18.63
CA GLU A 212 3.40 -15.33 -20.03
C GLU A 212 4.73 -14.58 -20.16
N LEU A 213 4.86 -13.42 -19.52
CA LEU A 213 6.06 -12.59 -19.58
C LEU A 213 7.23 -13.19 -18.78
N GLU A 214 6.96 -13.85 -17.64
CA GLU A 214 7.96 -14.58 -16.85
C GLU A 214 8.61 -15.73 -17.63
N ALA A 215 7.91 -16.30 -18.60
CA ALA A 215 8.43 -17.37 -19.47
C ALA A 215 9.33 -16.86 -20.60
N THR A 216 9.43 -15.54 -20.79
CA THR A 216 10.23 -14.92 -21.85
C THR A 216 11.70 -14.87 -21.46
N GLN A 217 12.59 -15.34 -22.33
CA GLN A 217 14.04 -15.28 -22.10
C GLN A 217 14.50 -13.81 -21.95
N GLY A 218 15.40 -13.56 -21.00
CA GLY A 218 15.91 -12.21 -20.73
C GLY A 218 15.05 -11.38 -19.77
N VAL A 219 13.84 -11.84 -19.41
CA VAL A 219 13.02 -11.20 -18.38
C VAL A 219 13.47 -11.65 -16.99
N GLY A 220 13.90 -10.70 -16.16
CA GLY A 220 14.28 -10.93 -14.77
C GLY A 220 13.20 -10.54 -13.75
N TYR A 221 12.28 -9.65 -14.11
CA TYR A 221 11.18 -9.20 -13.25
C TYR A 221 10.02 -8.65 -14.09
N VAL A 222 8.79 -8.90 -13.65
CA VAL A 222 7.56 -8.31 -14.22
C VAL A 222 6.93 -7.41 -13.17
N CYS A 223 6.69 -6.15 -13.52
CA CYS A 223 6.08 -5.15 -12.65
C CYS A 223 4.71 -4.75 -13.21
N VAL A 224 3.66 -4.95 -12.42
CA VAL A 224 2.33 -4.42 -12.72
C VAL A 224 2.09 -3.19 -11.84
N PHE A 225 1.73 -2.07 -12.46
CA PHE A 225 1.47 -0.84 -11.75
C PHE A 225 0.34 -0.01 -12.38
N LYS A 226 -0.26 0.86 -11.56
CA LYS A 226 -1.33 1.77 -11.97
C LYS A 226 -1.04 3.17 -11.48
N ASN A 227 -1.28 4.15 -12.33
CA ASN A 227 -1.28 5.57 -11.97
C ASN A 227 -2.70 6.11 -12.23
N GLN A 228 -3.42 6.48 -11.17
CA GLN A 228 -4.77 7.05 -11.25
C GLN A 228 -4.74 8.54 -10.88
N GLY A 229 -5.35 9.38 -11.72
CA GLY A 229 -5.43 10.82 -11.51
C GLY A 229 -4.15 11.59 -11.86
N LYS A 230 -4.29 12.89 -12.15
CA LYS A 230 -3.20 13.70 -12.72
C LYS A 230 -1.99 13.83 -11.80
N ALA A 231 -2.20 13.93 -10.48
CA ALA A 231 -1.12 14.09 -9.51
C ALA A 231 -0.25 12.83 -9.35
N SER A 232 -0.74 11.66 -9.78
CA SER A 232 0.03 10.40 -9.79
C SER A 232 0.91 10.24 -11.03
N GLY A 233 0.86 11.19 -11.97
CA GLY A 233 1.55 11.13 -13.25
C GLY A 233 0.76 10.45 -14.37
N ALA A 234 -0.56 10.23 -14.18
CA ALA A 234 -1.41 9.69 -15.23
C ALA A 234 -1.56 10.70 -16.39
N SER A 235 -1.18 10.30 -17.60
CA SER A 235 -1.35 11.09 -18.82
C SER A 235 -2.71 10.88 -19.48
N ILE A 236 -3.38 9.77 -19.18
CA ILE A 236 -4.69 9.38 -19.73
C ILE A 236 -5.62 9.06 -18.56
N ALA A 237 -6.79 9.73 -18.52
CA ALA A 237 -7.77 9.59 -17.44
C ALA A 237 -8.55 8.26 -17.45
N HIS A 238 -8.60 7.60 -18.61
CA HIS A 238 -9.31 6.32 -18.76
C HIS A 238 -8.64 5.23 -17.92
N SER A 239 -9.42 4.42 -17.19
CA SER A 239 -8.87 3.39 -16.31
C SER A 239 -8.00 2.38 -17.05
N HIS A 240 -6.71 2.41 -16.75
CA HIS A 240 -5.73 1.46 -17.26
C HIS A 240 -4.67 1.17 -16.21
N SER A 241 -4.01 0.03 -16.38
CA SER A 241 -2.78 -0.33 -15.70
C SER A 241 -1.70 -0.62 -16.73
N GLN A 242 -0.46 -0.66 -16.26
CA GLN A 242 0.72 -0.90 -17.08
C GLN A 242 1.45 -2.14 -16.57
N ILE A 243 2.00 -2.90 -17.51
CA ILE A 243 2.80 -4.08 -17.24
C ILE A 243 4.14 -3.85 -17.94
N ILE A 244 5.23 -3.85 -17.16
CA ILE A 244 6.58 -3.65 -17.68
C ILE A 244 7.48 -4.78 -17.23
N THR A 245 8.28 -5.32 -18.15
CA THR A 245 9.33 -6.28 -17.83
C THR A 245 10.67 -5.59 -17.73
N LEU A 246 11.51 -6.11 -16.83
CA LEU A 246 12.87 -5.64 -16.61
C LEU A 246 13.84 -6.82 -16.69
N PRO A 247 15.07 -6.61 -17.19
CA PRO A 247 16.04 -7.70 -17.31
C PRO A 247 16.65 -8.09 -15.95
N ARG A 248 16.42 -7.28 -14.91
CA ARG A 248 16.96 -7.47 -13.55
C ARG A 248 15.90 -7.18 -12.51
N ILE A 249 16.03 -7.85 -11.36
CA ILE A 249 15.19 -7.60 -10.18
C ILE A 249 15.53 -6.21 -9.62
N PRO A 250 14.53 -5.32 -9.43
CA PRO A 250 14.75 -4.01 -8.82
C PRO A 250 15.45 -4.09 -7.45
N PRO A 251 16.35 -3.15 -7.10
CA PRO A 251 17.10 -3.21 -5.84
C PRO A 251 16.23 -3.32 -4.59
N LEU A 252 15.10 -2.59 -4.56
CA LEU A 252 14.16 -2.64 -3.43
C LEU A 252 13.56 -4.04 -3.26
N VAL A 253 13.07 -4.64 -4.35
CA VAL A 253 12.51 -6.01 -4.36
C VAL A 253 13.58 -7.02 -3.96
N LYS A 254 14.82 -6.87 -4.45
CA LYS A 254 15.94 -7.72 -4.06
C LYS A 254 16.22 -7.65 -2.55
N ALA A 255 16.19 -6.45 -1.97
CA ALA A 255 16.37 -6.26 -0.53
C ALA A 255 15.23 -6.89 0.28
N GLU A 256 13.98 -6.74 -0.16
CA GLU A 256 12.81 -7.37 0.48
C GLU A 256 12.89 -8.91 0.44
N VAL A 257 13.32 -9.48 -0.69
CA VAL A 257 13.54 -10.94 -0.82
C VAL A 257 14.64 -11.41 0.14
N GLN A 258 15.77 -10.69 0.22
CA GLN A 258 16.87 -11.03 1.11
C GLN A 258 16.46 -10.97 2.59
N ALA A 259 15.77 -9.90 2.98
CA ALA A 259 15.26 -9.72 4.33
C ALA A 259 14.20 -10.80 4.67
N SER A 260 13.33 -11.14 3.72
CA SER A 260 12.32 -12.21 3.89
C SER A 260 12.99 -13.58 4.09
N LYS A 261 14.05 -13.88 3.32
CA LYS A 261 14.84 -15.11 3.48
C LYS A 261 15.54 -15.16 4.83
N LYS A 262 16.07 -14.03 5.31
CA LYS A 262 16.66 -13.94 6.66
C LYS A 262 15.60 -14.23 7.73
N TYR A 263 14.46 -13.54 7.68
CA TYR A 263 13.36 -13.75 8.63
C TYR A 263 12.89 -15.20 8.65
N PHE A 264 12.71 -15.82 7.48
CA PHE A 264 12.28 -17.21 7.37
C PHE A 264 13.28 -18.18 8.01
N ARG A 265 14.59 -17.98 7.83
CA ARG A 265 15.62 -18.82 8.47
C ARG A 265 15.62 -18.73 10.00
N GLU A 266 15.23 -17.58 10.54
CA GLU A 266 15.21 -17.32 11.98
C GLU A 266 13.90 -17.74 12.65
N ASN A 267 12.77 -17.73 11.92
CA ASN A 267 11.43 -17.87 12.48
C ASN A 267 10.60 -19.03 11.90
N GLU A 268 11.11 -19.69 10.84
CA GLU A 268 10.44 -20.76 10.07
C GLU A 268 9.04 -20.38 9.55
N ARG A 269 8.78 -19.08 9.43
CA ARG A 269 7.48 -18.51 9.03
C ARG A 269 7.68 -17.35 8.06
N CYS A 270 6.69 -17.12 7.21
CA CYS A 270 6.72 -16.01 6.25
C CYS A 270 6.45 -14.68 6.95
N VAL A 271 7.37 -13.71 6.81
CA VAL A 271 7.25 -12.38 7.42
C VAL A 271 5.97 -11.66 7.03
N PHE A 272 5.54 -11.75 5.77
CA PHE A 272 4.31 -11.11 5.30
C PHE A 272 3.05 -11.75 5.89
N CYS A 273 3.06 -13.06 6.14
CA CYS A 273 1.94 -13.72 6.84
C CYS A 273 1.84 -13.25 8.29
N ASP A 274 2.97 -13.09 8.97
CA ASP A 274 3.02 -12.58 10.34
C ASP A 274 2.56 -11.12 10.43
N ILE A 275 2.99 -10.27 9.48
CA ILE A 275 2.51 -8.89 9.35
C ILE A 275 0.99 -8.89 9.12
N ALA A 276 0.50 -9.62 8.11
CA ALA A 276 -0.92 -9.66 7.79
C ALA A 276 -1.75 -10.14 8.99
N LYS A 277 -1.29 -11.17 9.72
CA LYS A 277 -1.95 -11.66 10.93
C LYS A 277 -2.00 -10.62 12.03
N LYS A 278 -0.87 -9.92 12.28
CA LYS A 278 -0.78 -8.88 13.31
C LYS A 278 -1.70 -7.70 13.00
N GLU A 279 -1.64 -7.19 11.77
CA GLU A 279 -2.42 -6.01 11.35
C GLU A 279 -3.91 -6.34 11.18
N SER A 280 -4.27 -7.59 10.89
CA SER A 280 -5.67 -8.05 10.84
C SER A 280 -6.44 -7.92 12.17
N ALA A 281 -5.73 -7.80 13.29
CA ALA A 281 -6.29 -7.65 14.62
C ALA A 281 -5.92 -6.30 15.28
N GLY A 282 -5.26 -5.41 14.55
CA GLY A 282 -4.75 -4.14 15.05
C GLY A 282 -5.60 -2.93 14.65
N GLU A 283 -5.23 -1.78 15.19
CA GLU A 283 -5.91 -0.48 14.95
C GLU A 283 -5.68 0.07 13.53
N ARG A 284 -4.69 -0.44 12.80
CA ARG A 284 -4.36 -0.04 11.42
C ARG A 284 -5.13 -0.81 10.34
N LEU A 285 -6.07 -1.66 10.75
CA LEU A 285 -6.95 -2.39 9.84
C LEU A 285 -7.87 -1.42 9.08
N VAL A 286 -7.87 -1.49 7.75
CA VAL A 286 -8.78 -0.72 6.89
C VAL A 286 -10.03 -1.54 6.55
N PHE A 287 -9.84 -2.79 6.14
CA PHE A 287 -10.90 -3.73 5.82
C PHE A 287 -10.35 -5.17 5.78
N LYS A 288 -11.14 -6.16 6.17
CA LYS A 288 -10.79 -7.57 5.97
C LYS A 288 -12.03 -8.39 5.66
N ASN A 289 -11.83 -9.47 4.93
CA ASN A 289 -12.75 -10.58 4.87
C ASN A 289 -12.01 -11.86 5.29
N LYS A 290 -12.54 -13.03 4.93
CA LYS A 290 -12.00 -14.31 5.37
C LYS A 290 -10.64 -14.68 4.73
N ASP A 291 -10.32 -14.14 3.54
CA ASP A 291 -9.16 -14.57 2.75
C ASP A 291 -8.21 -13.42 2.38
N ALA A 292 -8.59 -12.17 2.58
CA ALA A 292 -7.75 -10.99 2.33
C ALA A 292 -7.93 -9.89 3.39
N VAL A 293 -6.90 -9.06 3.53
CA VAL A 293 -6.83 -7.93 4.47
C VAL A 293 -6.21 -6.72 3.79
N ALA A 294 -6.76 -5.54 4.08
CA ALA A 294 -6.20 -4.23 3.79
C ALA A 294 -5.88 -3.51 5.10
N PHE A 295 -4.66 -2.99 5.23
CA PHE A 295 -4.20 -2.29 6.43
C PHE A 295 -3.19 -1.19 6.08
N THR A 296 -3.04 -0.20 6.96
CA THR A 296 -1.99 0.82 6.82
C THR A 296 -0.68 0.32 7.43
N PRO A 297 0.47 0.41 6.73
CA PRO A 297 1.75 -0.01 7.30
C PRO A 297 2.13 0.77 8.56
N TYR A 298 2.76 0.11 9.53
CA TYR A 298 3.21 0.72 10.78
C TYR A 298 4.10 1.92 10.51
N ALA A 299 5.08 1.76 9.61
CA ALA A 299 5.95 2.82 9.09
C ALA A 299 5.55 3.21 7.66
N SER A 300 4.30 3.69 7.49
CA SER A 300 3.81 4.23 6.23
C SER A 300 4.67 5.42 5.77
N ARG A 301 5.15 5.40 4.53
CA ARG A 301 5.94 6.47 3.88
C ARG A 301 5.07 7.56 3.30
N PHE A 302 3.84 7.19 2.93
CA PHE A 302 2.87 8.08 2.31
C PHE A 302 1.62 8.22 3.20
N PRO A 303 0.98 9.40 3.23
CA PRO A 303 -0.34 9.53 3.80
C PRO A 303 -1.30 8.50 3.19
N PHE A 304 -2.07 7.81 4.04
CA PHE A 304 -3.02 6.77 3.63
C PHE A 304 -2.41 5.60 2.82
N GLU A 305 -1.09 5.36 2.91
CA GLU A 305 -0.48 4.14 2.36
C GLU A 305 -1.23 2.92 2.87
N THR A 306 -1.63 2.05 1.96
CA THR A 306 -2.45 0.87 2.28
C THR A 306 -1.85 -0.34 1.59
N TRP A 307 -1.60 -1.40 2.36
CA TRP A 307 -1.16 -2.69 1.84
C TRP A 307 -2.34 -3.65 1.80
N ILE A 308 -2.46 -4.37 0.70
CA ILE A 308 -3.45 -5.44 0.54
C ILE A 308 -2.71 -6.77 0.43
N ALA A 309 -3.09 -7.72 1.28
CA ALA A 309 -2.43 -9.01 1.39
C ALA A 309 -3.46 -10.14 1.57
N PRO A 310 -3.15 -11.36 1.11
CA PRO A 310 -3.96 -12.52 1.42
C PRO A 310 -3.72 -12.92 2.89
N VAL A 311 -4.75 -13.43 3.55
CA VAL A 311 -4.65 -13.94 4.94
C VAL A 311 -3.88 -15.26 4.97
N LYS A 312 -4.05 -16.09 3.93
CA LYS A 312 -3.28 -17.32 3.74
C LYS A 312 -2.05 -17.04 2.89
N HIS A 313 -1.00 -17.81 3.12
CA HIS A 313 0.23 -17.70 2.33
C HIS A 313 -0.06 -17.94 0.84
N ALA A 314 0.37 -17.01 0.00
CA ALA A 314 0.36 -17.09 -1.45
C ALA A 314 1.61 -16.37 -1.97
N ARG A 315 2.26 -16.93 -3.00
CA ARG A 315 3.48 -16.37 -3.60
C ARG A 315 3.16 -15.44 -4.77
N ARG A 316 2.02 -15.66 -5.42
CA ARG A 316 1.50 -14.89 -6.56
C ARG A 316 -0.03 -14.84 -6.51
N ILE A 317 -0.64 -14.01 -7.36
CA ILE A 317 -2.11 -13.88 -7.44
C ILE A 317 -2.73 -15.24 -7.80
N GLY A 318 -2.10 -15.98 -8.72
CA GLY A 318 -2.58 -17.28 -9.20
C GLY A 318 -2.55 -18.43 -8.19
N ASP A 319 -1.86 -18.28 -7.05
CA ASP A 319 -1.90 -19.28 -5.97
C ASP A 319 -3.22 -19.21 -5.16
N LEU A 320 -3.99 -18.13 -5.37
CA LEU A 320 -5.32 -17.98 -4.79
C LEU A 320 -6.30 -18.83 -5.61
N ASP A 321 -6.99 -19.78 -4.96
CA ASP A 321 -8.08 -20.49 -5.63
C ASP A 321 -9.15 -19.49 -6.14
N GLY A 322 -9.95 -19.89 -7.14
CA GLY A 322 -10.90 -18.97 -7.80
C GLY A 322 -11.91 -18.30 -6.86
N ARG A 323 -12.16 -18.86 -5.67
CA ARG A 323 -12.97 -18.20 -4.63
C ARG A 323 -12.15 -17.16 -3.88
N ARG A 324 -10.88 -17.42 -3.59
CA ARG A 324 -9.96 -16.48 -2.93
C ARG A 324 -9.64 -15.24 -3.77
N SER A 325 -9.53 -15.36 -5.09
CA SER A 325 -9.34 -14.17 -5.95
C SER A 325 -10.54 -13.22 -5.90
N GLU A 326 -11.75 -13.74 -5.71
CA GLU A 326 -12.96 -12.95 -5.47
C GLU A 326 -12.93 -12.21 -4.14
N PHE A 327 -12.44 -12.85 -3.07
CA PHE A 327 -12.25 -12.18 -1.77
C PHE A 327 -11.18 -11.09 -1.82
N LEU A 328 -10.10 -11.29 -2.58
CA LEU A 328 -9.11 -10.24 -2.79
C LEU A 328 -9.71 -9.06 -3.57
N ALA A 329 -10.46 -9.35 -4.63
CA ALA A 329 -11.16 -8.34 -5.42
C ALA A 329 -12.16 -7.53 -4.58
N GLU A 330 -12.89 -8.19 -3.67
CA GLU A 330 -13.79 -7.52 -2.73
C GLU A 330 -13.03 -6.55 -1.82
N VAL A 331 -11.93 -6.99 -1.20
CA VAL A 331 -11.10 -6.12 -0.35
C VAL A 331 -10.58 -4.92 -1.13
N MET A 332 -10.13 -5.10 -2.36
CA MET A 332 -9.68 -4.01 -3.22
C MET A 332 -10.81 -3.01 -3.50
N VAL A 333 -11.96 -3.48 -4.00
CA VAL A 333 -13.13 -2.61 -4.28
C VAL A 333 -13.57 -1.83 -3.05
N LYS A 334 -13.67 -2.49 -1.88
CA LYS A 334 -14.04 -1.83 -0.63
C LYS A 334 -12.99 -0.82 -0.16
N THR A 335 -11.71 -1.13 -0.33
CA THR A 335 -10.60 -0.24 0.04
C THR A 335 -10.60 1.01 -0.83
N PHE A 336 -10.60 0.85 -2.16
CA PHE A 336 -10.66 1.99 -3.09
C PHE A 336 -11.95 2.80 -2.93
N GLY A 337 -13.09 2.15 -2.70
CA GLY A 337 -14.36 2.83 -2.42
C GLY A 337 -14.29 3.71 -1.17
N LYS A 338 -13.69 3.20 -0.08
CA LYS A 338 -13.45 3.99 1.14
C LYS A 338 -12.49 5.16 0.90
N MET A 339 -11.41 4.94 0.13
CA MET A 339 -10.46 6.00 -0.20
C MET A 339 -11.13 7.09 -1.04
N LYS A 340 -11.92 6.72 -2.05
CA LYS A 340 -12.68 7.64 -2.89
C LYS A 340 -13.66 8.47 -2.08
N SER A 341 -14.41 7.86 -1.15
CA SER A 341 -15.40 8.57 -0.34
C SER A 341 -14.78 9.46 0.75
N LEU A 342 -13.66 9.03 1.35
CA LEU A 342 -13.02 9.76 2.45
C LEU A 342 -12.17 10.94 1.97
N LEU A 343 -11.58 10.81 0.78
CA LEU A 343 -10.53 11.71 0.29
C LEU A 343 -10.91 12.42 -1.01
N ASP A 344 -12.19 12.42 -1.37
CA ASP A 344 -12.74 13.10 -2.56
C ASP A 344 -12.06 12.66 -3.87
N ASP A 345 -12.12 11.34 -4.15
CA ASP A 345 -11.51 10.68 -5.33
C ASP A 345 -10.02 11.00 -5.57
N PRO A 346 -9.14 10.64 -4.63
CA PRO A 346 -7.74 11.05 -4.65
C PRO A 346 -6.94 10.36 -5.77
N SER A 347 -5.92 11.05 -6.27
CA SER A 347 -4.90 10.41 -7.12
C SER A 347 -4.10 9.36 -6.32
N TYR A 348 -3.74 8.25 -6.95
CA TYR A 348 -2.93 7.19 -6.32
C TYR A 348 -2.04 6.45 -7.32
N ASN A 349 -0.96 5.87 -6.81
CA ASN A 349 -0.17 4.86 -7.49
C ASN A 349 -0.39 3.50 -6.83
N MET A 350 -0.48 2.45 -7.63
CA MET A 350 -0.60 1.07 -7.17
C MET A 350 0.53 0.25 -7.78
N ILE A 351 1.17 -0.62 -6.99
CA ILE A 351 2.15 -1.60 -7.47
C ILE A 351 1.73 -2.95 -6.93
N VAL A 352 1.75 -4.00 -7.77
CA VAL A 352 1.42 -5.38 -7.38
C VAL A 352 2.65 -6.12 -6.90
#